data_AF-A0A7Y3DLB0-F1
#
_entry.id   AF-A0A7Y3DLB0-F1
#
_cell.length_a   1.000
_cell.length_b   1.000
_cell.length_c   1.000
_cell.angle_alpha   90.00
_cell.angle_beta   90.00
_cell.angle_gamma   90.00
#
_symmetry.space_group_name_H-M   'P 1'
#
loop_
_entity.id
_entity.type
_entity.pdbx_description
1 polymer ?
#
loop_
_entity_poly.entity_id
_entity_poly.type
_entity_poly.pdbx_seq_one_letter_code
_entity_poly.pdbx_strand_id
1 'polypeptide(L)' 'MGKAALEGLAGVNQVENGFKNFKEINTVHYDPSLIKVKEMEQALEKAGTYLNTAN' A
#
# COMPACT_ATOMS: atom_id res chain seq x y z
N MET A 1 -2.31 -8.39 5.55
CA MET A 1 -1.75 -9.08 4.35
C MET A 1 -1.27 -8.12 3.26
N GLY A 2 -1.98 -7.02 2.96
CA GLY A 2 -1.54 -6.06 1.92
C GLY A 2 -0.16 -5.42 2.13
N LYS A 3 0.32 -5.30 3.38
CA LYS A 3 1.67 -4.83 3.71
C LYS A 3 2.77 -5.58 2.93
N ALA A 4 2.70 -6.92 2.89
CA ALA A 4 3.71 -7.74 2.23
C ALA A 4 3.74 -7.57 0.71
N ALA A 5 2.61 -7.21 0.09
CA ALA A 5 2.52 -6.93 -1.34
C ALA A 5 3.17 -5.59 -1.72
N LEU A 6 3.32 -4.68 -0.75
CA LEU A 6 3.85 -3.34 -0.97
C LEU A 6 5.33 -3.20 -0.54
N GLU A 7 5.75 -3.88 0.55
CA GLU A 7 7.13 -3.84 1.04
C GLU A 7 8.18 -4.35 0.03
N GLY A 8 7.77 -5.05 -1.03
CA GLY A 8 8.64 -5.53 -2.10
C GLY A 8 8.64 -4.70 -3.38
N LEU A 9 7.87 -3.61 -3.44
CA LEU A 9 7.78 -2.78 -4.64
C LEU A 9 8.94 -1.78 -4.69
N ALA A 10 9.57 -1.67 -5.86
CA ALA A 10 10.57 -0.64 -6.11
C ALA A 10 9.93 0.74 -5.92
N GLY A 11 10.54 1.58 -5.07
CA GLY A 11 10.02 2.91 -4.74
C GLY A 11 9.12 2.97 -3.49
N VAL A 12 8.74 1.83 -2.89
CA VAL A 12 8.14 1.81 -1.56
C VAL A 12 9.24 1.77 -0.51
N ASN A 13 9.27 2.78 0.35
CA ASN A 13 10.31 2.93 1.37
C ASN A 13 9.88 2.28 2.69
N GLN A 14 8.60 2.43 3.05
CA GLN A 14 8.09 1.92 4.32
C GLN A 14 6.58 1.70 4.23
N VAL A 15 6.10 0.64 4.88
CA VAL A 15 4.67 0.39 5.07
C VAL A 15 4.40 0.24 6.56
N GLU A 16 3.58 1.13 7.10
CA GLU A 16 3.19 1.12 8.50
C GLU A 16 1.76 0.61 8.65
N ASN A 17 1.55 -0.32 9.58
CA ASN A 17 0.20 -0.76 9.94
C ASN A 17 -0.34 0.19 11.02
N GLY A 18 -1.57 0.65 10.85
CA GLY A 18 -2.25 1.50 11.81
C GLY A 18 -3.74 1.22 11.87
N PHE A 19 -4.42 1.92 12.77
CA PHE A 19 -5.86 1.85 12.92
C PHE A 19 -6.46 3.26 12.80
N LYS A 20 -7.49 3.41 11.96
CA LYS A 20 -8.28 4.64 11.84
C LYS A 20 -9.75 4.27 11.96
N ASN A 21 -10.44 4.84 12.95
CA ASN A 21 -11.85 4.54 13.26
C ASN A 21 -12.15 3.03 13.36
N PHE A 22 -11.35 2.29 14.15
CA PHE A 22 -11.47 0.84 14.34
C PHE A 22 -11.31 -0.01 13.06
N LYS A 23 -10.83 0.59 11.96
CA LYS A 23 -10.44 -0.12 10.74
C LYS A 23 -8.92 -0.16 10.65
N GLU A 24 -8.38 -1.34 10.40
CA GLU A 24 -6.97 -1.50 10.06
C GLU A 24 -6.70 -0.84 8.70
N ILE A 25 -5.69 0.03 8.66
CA ILE A 25 -5.22 0.69 7.45
C ILE A 25 -3.70 0.58 7.36
N ASN A 26 -3.19 0.41 6.15
CA ASN A 26 -1.75 0.42 5.90
C ASN A 26 -1.37 1.77 5.31
N THR A 27 -0.47 2.50 5.96
CA THR A 27 0.09 3.75 5.46
C THR A 27 1.37 3.45 4.69
N VAL A 28 1.46 3.93 3.46
CA VAL A 28 2.57 3.62 2.55
C VAL A 28 3.37 4.87 2.30
N HIS A 29 4.65 4.84 2.65
CA HIS A 29 5.62 5.87 2.31
C HIS A 29 6.38 5.43 1.08
N TYR A 30 6.25 6.18 -0.01
CA TYR A 30 6.82 5.84 -1.31
C TYR A 30 7.38 7.08 -2.01
N ASP A 31 8.30 6.85 -2.94
CA ASP A 31 8.80 7.90 -3.82
C ASP A 31 7.93 7.99 -5.08
N PRO A 32 7.19 9.09 -5.29
CA PRO A 32 6.32 9.25 -6.46
C PRO A 32 7.07 9.34 -7.79
N SER A 33 8.41 9.47 -7.76
CA SER A 33 9.29 9.44 -8.93
C SER A 33 9.61 8.02 -9.40
N LEU A 34 9.55 7.05 -8.48
CA LEU A 34 9.88 5.65 -8.72
C LEU A 34 8.65 4.75 -8.86
N ILE A 35 7.55 5.10 -8.19
CA ILE A 35 6.30 4.33 -8.26
C ILE A 35 5.07 5.23 -8.18
N LYS A 36 4.02 4.88 -8.94
CA LYS A 36 2.73 5.58 -8.87
C LYS A 36 1.73 4.86 -7.97
N VAL A 37 0.79 5.62 -7.39
CA VAL A 37 -0.35 5.07 -6.61
C VAL A 37 -1.02 3.93 -7.37
N LYS A 38 -1.31 4.13 -8.66
CA LYS A 38 -1.96 3.13 -9.50
C LYS A 38 -1.20 1.80 -9.60
N GLU A 39 0.14 1.82 -9.58
CA GLU A 39 0.94 0.60 -9.61
C GLU A 39 0.89 -0.14 -8.27
N MET A 40 0.87 0.59 -7.16
CA MET A 40 0.63 0.01 -5.83
C MET A 40 -0.77 -0.58 -5.71
N GLU A 41 -1.79 0.08 -6.25
CA GLU A 41 -3.16 -0.44 -6.31
C GLU A 41 -3.20 -1.77 -7.09
N GLN A 42 -2.59 -1.82 -8.28
CA GLN A 42 -2.50 -3.04 -9.08
C GLN A 42 -1.76 -4.18 -8.35
N ALA A 43 -0.71 -3.88 -7.59
CA ALA A 43 0.00 -4.87 -6.80
C ALA A 43 -0.88 -5.43 -5.66
N LEU A 44 -1.63 -4.56 -4.97
CA LEU A 44 -2.58 -4.96 -3.94
C LEU A 44 -3.74 -5.78 -4.51
N GLU A 45 -4.23 -5.43 -5.71
CA GLU A 45 -5.27 -6.17 -6.44
C GLU A 45 -4.78 -7.57 -6.82
N LYS A 46 -3.55 -7.68 -7.36
CA LYS A 46 -2.92 -8.98 -7.66
C LYS A 46 -2.74 -9.84 -6.41
N ALA A 47 -2.46 -9.22 -5.28
CA ALA A 47 -2.38 -9.91 -3.99
C ALA A 47 -3.76 -10.27 -3.42
N GLY A 48 -4.86 -9.82 -4.03
CA GLY A 48 -6.22 -10.03 -3.54
C GLY A 48 -6.52 -9.30 -2.23
N THR A 49 -5.73 -8.26 -1.91
CA THR A 49 -5.80 -7.54 -0.62
C THR A 49 -6.22 -6.08 -0.76
N TYR A 50 -6.42 -5.61 -2.00
CA TYR A 50 -6.93 -4.27 -2.26
C TYR A 50 -8.40 -4.16 -1.88
N LEU A 51 -8.72 -3.21 -1.01
CA LEU A 51 -10.10 -2.91 -0.62
C LEU A 51 -10.50 -1.51 -1.10
N ASN A 52 -9.69 -0.50 -0.77
CA ASN A 52 -9.85 0.88 -1.20
C ASN A 52 -8.59 1.68 -0.85
N THR A 53 -8.36 2.79 -1.54
CA THR A 53 -7.35 3.79 -1.18
C THR A 53 -8.01 4.88 -0.33
N ALA A 54 -7.50 5.11 0.88
CA ALA A 54 -7.97 6.23 1.70
C ALA A 54 -7.33 7.54 1.22
N ASN A 55 -8.11 8.37 0.52
CA ASN A 55 -7.76 9.77 0.21
C ASN A 55 -7.86 10.67 1.44
#